data_AF-A0A847CZG0-F1
#
_entry.id   AF-A0A847CZG0-F1
#
_cell.length_a   1.000
_cell.length_b   1.000
_cell.length_c   1.000
_cell.angle_alpha   90.00
_cell.angle_beta   90.00
_cell.angle_gamma   90.00
#
_symmetry.space_group_name_H-M   'P 1'
#
loop_
_entity.id
_entity.type
_entity.pdbx_description
1 polymer ?
#
loop_
_entity_poly.entity_id
_entity_poly.type
_entity_poly.pdbx_seq_one_letter_code
_entity_poly.pdbx_strand_id
1 'polypeptide(L)'
;VYYNYRMRLDEIRDFFNGINVEFKTGVETFDEYFRNAVLKKGTIFEDENEVKKHFDVICLLVGMLGQTKEMIEEDIKKSEIFDRVCINIFVDNSTSVRSDPELIEWFKEKYGYLENEDKYDILWNNTDFGVGSE
;
A
#
# COMPACT_ATOMS: atom_id res chain seq x y z
N VAL A 1 0.49 -9.32 -5.24
CA VAL A 1 1.70 -10.11 -5.57
C VAL A 1 2.87 -9.65 -4.71
N TYR A 2 3.59 -10.59 -4.12
CA TYR A 2 4.78 -10.27 -3.32
C TYR A 2 5.91 -9.74 -4.20
N TYR A 3 6.60 -8.68 -3.75
CA TYR A 3 7.61 -7.94 -4.53
C TYR A 3 8.70 -8.84 -5.14
N ASN A 4 9.12 -9.89 -4.44
CA ASN A 4 10.20 -10.77 -4.93
C ASN A 4 9.83 -11.59 -6.18
N TYR A 5 8.55 -11.61 -6.59
CA TYR A 5 8.13 -12.20 -7.87
C TYR A 5 8.25 -11.25 -9.06
N ARG A 6 8.74 -10.00 -8.89
CA ARG A 6 8.79 -8.98 -9.95
C ARG A 6 9.47 -9.43 -11.25
N MET A 7 10.46 -10.31 -11.16
CA MET A 7 11.21 -10.82 -12.32
C MET A 7 10.44 -11.90 -13.11
N ARG A 8 9.25 -12.32 -12.65
CA ARG A 8 8.44 -13.38 -13.24
C ARG A 8 7.04 -12.93 -13.63
N LEU A 9 6.74 -11.63 -13.51
CA LEU A 9 5.40 -11.10 -13.81
C LEU A 9 5.04 -11.24 -15.28
N ASP A 10 6.01 -11.12 -16.18
CA ASP A 10 5.79 -11.24 -17.62
C ASP A 10 5.37 -12.66 -18.03
N GLU A 11 5.78 -13.70 -17.28
CA GLU A 11 5.30 -15.08 -17.52
C GLU A 11 3.77 -15.16 -17.39
N ILE A 12 3.18 -14.38 -16.48
CA ILE A 12 1.73 -14.34 -16.27
C ILE A 12 1.05 -13.47 -17.34
N ARG A 13 1.67 -12.36 -17.75
CA ARG A 13 1.15 -11.53 -18.86
C ARG A 13 1.10 -12.33 -20.16
N ASP A 14 2.14 -13.08 -20.45
CA ASP A 14 2.22 -13.94 -21.63
C ASP A 14 1.19 -15.07 -21.58
N PHE A 15 0.97 -15.67 -20.40
CA PHE A 15 -0.06 -16.69 -20.22
C PHE A 15 -1.47 -16.17 -20.52
N PHE A 16 -1.76 -14.92 -20.13
CA PHE A 16 -3.04 -14.24 -20.39
C PHE A 16 -2.96 -13.28 -21.60
N ASN A 17 -2.21 -13.65 -22.64
CA ASN A 17 -2.02 -12.81 -23.82
C ASN A 17 -3.35 -12.28 -24.40
N GLY A 18 -3.41 -10.96 -24.64
CA GLY A 18 -4.60 -10.24 -25.10
C GLY A 18 -5.52 -9.72 -23.98
N ILE A 19 -5.23 -10.01 -22.71
CA ILE A 19 -5.88 -9.42 -21.54
C ILE A 19 -4.92 -8.41 -20.90
N ASN A 20 -5.43 -7.25 -20.49
CA ASN A 20 -4.65 -6.32 -19.67
C ASN A 20 -4.54 -6.85 -18.24
N VAL A 21 -3.37 -7.36 -17.85
CA VAL A 21 -3.10 -7.88 -16.51
C VAL A 21 -2.37 -6.83 -15.68
N GLU A 22 -3.03 -6.35 -14.63
CA GLU A 22 -2.45 -5.43 -13.64
C GLU A 22 -1.94 -6.19 -12.41
N PHE A 23 -0.75 -5.83 -11.93
CA PHE A 23 -0.18 -6.39 -10.71
C PHE A 23 -0.22 -5.39 -9.56
N LYS A 24 -0.94 -5.78 -8.50
CA LYS A 24 -0.96 -5.09 -7.21
C LYS A 24 0.14 -5.62 -6.30
N THR A 25 0.92 -4.75 -5.64
CA THR A 25 1.90 -5.17 -4.62
C THR A 25 1.73 -4.40 -3.31
N GLY A 26 1.98 -5.07 -2.19
CA GLY A 26 1.97 -4.43 -0.87
C GLY A 26 3.33 -3.82 -0.57
N VAL A 27 3.45 -2.50 -0.70
CA VAL A 27 4.62 -1.73 -0.28
C VAL A 27 4.52 -1.41 1.22
N GLU A 28 3.30 -1.15 1.67
CA GLU A 28 2.88 -0.76 3.03
C GLU A 28 3.40 0.62 3.46
N THR A 29 4.69 0.90 3.28
CA THR A 29 5.31 2.22 3.46
C THR A 29 6.62 2.29 2.68
N PHE A 30 7.00 3.47 2.19
CA PHE A 30 8.29 3.72 1.55
C PHE A 30 9.41 3.95 2.56
N ASP A 31 9.11 4.14 3.86
CA ASP A 31 10.12 4.12 4.91
C ASP A 31 10.76 2.72 5.03
N GLU A 32 12.07 2.63 4.75
CA GLU A 32 12.78 1.36 4.69
C GLU A 32 12.82 0.65 6.05
N TYR A 33 13.11 1.40 7.12
CA TYR A 33 13.22 0.84 8.46
C TYR A 33 11.87 0.28 8.92
N PHE A 34 10.80 1.04 8.75
CA PHE A 34 9.46 0.60 9.12
C PHE A 34 9.02 -0.59 8.26
N ARG A 35 9.21 -0.53 6.93
CA ARG A 35 8.86 -1.63 6.02
C ARG A 35 9.60 -2.94 6.34
N ASN A 36 10.88 -2.89 6.68
CA ASN A 36 11.70 -4.10 6.79
C ASN A 36 12.06 -4.51 8.22
N ALA A 37 12.30 -3.57 9.13
CA ALA A 37 12.61 -3.88 10.52
C ALA A 37 11.34 -4.06 11.38
N VAL A 38 10.30 -3.24 11.15
CA VAL A 38 9.05 -3.31 11.92
C VAL A 38 8.07 -4.29 11.29
N LEU A 39 7.72 -4.09 10.01
CA LEU A 39 6.74 -4.92 9.29
C LEU A 39 7.31 -6.23 8.76
N LYS A 40 8.65 -6.39 8.76
CA LYS A 40 9.34 -7.60 8.27
C LYS A 40 8.94 -7.99 6.85
N LYS A 41 8.68 -7.01 5.98
CA LYS A 41 8.19 -7.27 4.62
C LYS A 41 9.22 -7.98 3.74
N GLY A 42 10.51 -7.75 3.98
CA GLY A 42 11.58 -8.28 3.15
C GLY A 42 11.53 -7.75 1.72
N THR A 43 11.06 -6.50 1.57
CA THR A 43 10.91 -5.81 0.29
C THR A 43 11.95 -4.70 0.23
N ILE A 44 13.00 -4.94 -0.56
CA ILE A 44 14.15 -4.05 -0.70
C ILE A 44 14.17 -3.53 -2.14
N PHE A 45 14.14 -2.21 -2.27
CA PHE A 45 14.21 -1.45 -3.51
C PHE A 45 14.89 -0.11 -3.22
N GLU A 46 15.48 0.50 -4.23
CA GLU A 46 16.18 1.80 -4.10
C GLU A 46 15.18 2.96 -3.95
N ASP A 47 14.17 2.99 -4.81
CA ASP A 47 13.15 4.04 -4.84
C ASP A 47 11.80 3.53 -5.37
N GLU A 48 10.79 4.39 -5.37
CA GLU A 48 9.46 4.11 -5.91
C GLU A 48 9.47 3.80 -7.42
N ASN A 49 10.43 4.33 -8.19
CA ASN A 49 10.53 4.06 -9.62
C ASN A 49 10.89 2.60 -9.88
N GLU A 50 11.71 1.98 -9.03
CA GLU A 50 11.98 0.54 -9.12
C GLU A 50 10.71 -0.29 -8.93
N VAL A 51 9.82 0.10 -8.01
CA VAL A 51 8.53 -0.57 -7.82
C VAL A 51 7.62 -0.35 -9.03
N LYS A 52 7.52 0.89 -9.53
CA LYS A 52 6.66 1.28 -10.66
C LYS A 52 7.01 0.58 -11.98
N LYS A 53 8.28 0.19 -12.18
CA LYS A 53 8.69 -0.62 -13.35
C LYS A 53 7.98 -1.97 -13.43
N HIS A 54 7.53 -2.52 -12.31
CA HIS A 54 7.02 -3.89 -12.24
C HIS A 54 5.55 -3.95 -11.86
N PHE A 55 5.06 -3.02 -11.05
CA PHE A 55 3.72 -3.06 -10.47
C PHE A 55 2.89 -1.84 -10.86
N ASP A 56 1.64 -2.12 -11.22
CA ASP A 56 0.68 -1.12 -11.68
C ASP A 56 -0.03 -0.46 -10.50
N VAL A 57 -0.31 -1.25 -9.45
CA VAL A 57 -1.02 -0.85 -8.24
C VAL A 57 -0.16 -1.11 -7.01
N ILE A 58 -0.13 -0.17 -6.07
CA ILE A 58 0.52 -0.37 -4.77
C ILE A 58 -0.49 -0.36 -3.62
N CYS A 59 -0.19 -1.09 -2.54
CA CYS A 59 -0.84 -0.90 -1.25
C CYS A 59 0.06 -0.10 -0.32
N LEU A 60 -0.53 0.88 0.34
CA LEU A 60 0.00 1.53 1.53
C LEU A 60 -0.83 1.09 2.75
N LEU A 61 -0.21 1.13 3.93
CA LEU A 61 -0.82 0.81 5.21
C LEU A 61 -0.62 1.99 6.16
N VAL A 62 -1.72 2.56 6.67
CA VAL A 62 -1.74 3.81 7.43
C VAL A 62 -2.43 3.61 8.76
N GLY A 63 -1.97 4.31 9.79
CA GLY A 63 -2.65 4.36 11.09
C GLY A 63 -2.17 3.31 12.08
N MET A 64 -0.89 2.94 12.01
CA MET A 64 -0.25 2.02 12.96
C MET A 64 0.59 2.77 13.98
N LEU A 65 0.63 2.26 15.22
CA LEU A 65 1.58 2.75 16.23
C LEU A 65 3.02 2.65 15.72
N GLY A 66 3.76 3.75 15.89
CA GLY A 66 5.15 3.88 15.45
C GLY A 66 5.32 4.52 14.08
N GLN A 67 4.25 4.70 13.30
CA GLN A 67 4.29 5.60 12.14
C GLN A 67 4.29 7.06 12.59
N THR A 68 4.81 7.95 11.74
CA THR A 68 4.68 9.40 11.92
C THR A 68 3.91 10.03 10.77
N LYS A 69 3.47 11.27 10.97
CA LYS A 69 2.80 12.07 9.94
C LYS A 69 3.70 12.28 8.73
N GLU A 70 4.99 12.54 8.96
CA GLU A 70 6.00 12.74 7.92
C GLU A 70 6.23 11.49 7.07
N MET A 71 6.20 10.30 7.70
CA MET A 71 6.27 9.04 6.95
C MET A 71 5.09 8.90 5.99
N ILE A 72 3.87 9.16 6.47
CA ILE A 72 2.66 9.06 5.66
C ILE A 72 2.63 10.13 4.57
N GLU A 73 3.05 11.36 4.87
CA GLU A 73 3.17 12.44 3.89
C GLU A 73 4.11 12.06 2.73
N GLU A 74 5.27 11.51 3.06
CA GLU A 74 6.23 11.03 2.05
C GLU A 74 5.69 9.81 1.30
N ASP A 75 4.94 8.92 1.97
CA ASP A 75 4.30 7.77 1.33
C ASP A 75 3.28 8.19 0.27
N ILE A 76 2.40 9.14 0.61
CA ILE A 76 1.41 9.69 -0.33
C ILE A 76 2.11 10.37 -1.51
N LYS A 77 3.12 11.21 -1.24
CA LYS A 77 3.88 11.89 -2.28
C LYS A 77 4.58 10.91 -3.24
N LYS A 78 5.26 9.88 -2.72
CA LYS A 78 5.90 8.86 -3.56
C LYS A 78 4.89 8.01 -4.33
N SER A 79 3.67 7.87 -3.81
CA SER A 79 2.60 7.16 -4.50
C SER A 79 2.07 7.90 -5.73
N GLU A 80 2.41 9.18 -5.91
CA GLU A 80 1.91 10.01 -7.01
C GLU A 80 2.32 9.50 -8.41
N ILE A 81 3.41 8.73 -8.52
CA ILE A 81 3.86 8.18 -9.81
C ILE A 81 3.09 6.93 -10.27
N PHE A 82 2.27 6.32 -9.40
CA PHE A 82 1.50 5.11 -9.70
C PHE A 82 0.14 5.47 -10.30
N ASP A 83 -0.41 4.59 -11.13
CA ASP A 83 -1.71 4.85 -11.77
C ASP A 83 -2.86 4.59 -10.81
N ARG A 84 -2.66 3.63 -9.88
CA ARG A 84 -3.61 3.32 -8.80
C ARG A 84 -2.89 3.05 -7.49
N VAL A 85 -3.48 3.51 -6.40
CA VAL A 85 -2.95 3.37 -5.04
C VAL A 85 -4.08 2.93 -4.12
N CYS A 86 -3.84 1.88 -3.36
CA CYS A 86 -4.78 1.39 -2.36
C CYS A 86 -4.24 1.71 -0.96
N ILE A 87 -4.93 2.58 -0.24
CA ILE A 87 -4.53 2.99 1.11
C ILE A 87 -5.39 2.21 2.10
N ASN A 88 -4.77 1.33 2.85
CA ASN A 88 -5.43 0.50 3.84
C ASN A 88 -5.25 1.15 5.20
N ILE A 89 -6.35 1.48 5.88
CA ILE A 89 -6.31 1.90 7.27
C ILE A 89 -6.13 0.64 8.13
N PHE A 90 -5.16 0.67 9.04
CA PHE A 90 -4.85 -0.48 9.86
C PHE A 90 -5.99 -0.76 10.84
N VAL A 91 -6.57 -1.95 10.72
CA VAL A 91 -7.55 -2.50 11.66
C VAL A 91 -6.83 -3.48 12.59
N ASP A 92 -7.07 -3.32 13.89
CA ASP A 92 -6.51 -4.21 14.90
C ASP A 92 -6.84 -5.68 14.62
N ASN A 93 -5.85 -6.53 14.82
CA ASN A 93 -5.97 -7.96 14.61
C ASN A 93 -5.18 -8.73 15.68
N SER A 94 -5.04 -10.05 15.50
CA SER A 94 -4.39 -10.94 16.47
C SER A 94 -2.88 -10.74 16.62
N THR A 95 -2.24 -9.89 15.80
CA THR A 95 -0.82 -9.55 15.95
C THR A 95 -0.59 -8.60 17.14
N SER A 96 0.68 -8.35 17.48
CA SER A 96 1.06 -7.40 18.54
C SER A 96 1.04 -5.94 18.10
N VAL A 97 0.94 -5.70 16.79
CA VAL A 97 0.82 -4.36 16.22
C VAL A 97 -0.57 -3.81 16.52
N ARG A 98 -0.64 -2.51 16.81
CA ARG A 98 -1.89 -1.83 17.16
C ARG A 98 -2.10 -0.58 16.31
N SER A 99 -3.37 -0.24 16.12
CA SER A 99 -3.82 0.99 15.50
C SER A 99 -3.40 2.23 16.32
N ASP A 100 -3.19 3.34 15.62
CA ASP A 100 -2.97 4.67 16.18
C ASP A 100 -4.18 5.56 15.81
N PRO A 101 -5.18 5.69 16.70
CA PRO A 101 -6.41 6.42 16.41
C PRO A 101 -6.18 7.91 16.12
N GLU A 102 -5.19 8.55 16.77
CA GLU A 102 -4.88 9.97 16.54
C GLU A 102 -4.29 10.16 15.14
N LEU A 103 -3.44 9.22 14.71
CA LEU A 103 -2.86 9.26 13.37
C LEU A 103 -3.90 8.95 12.28
N ILE A 104 -4.84 8.03 12.55
CA ILE A 104 -5.94 7.72 11.63
C ILE A 104 -6.85 8.94 11.46
N GLU A 105 -7.25 9.59 12.55
CA GLU A 105 -8.10 10.78 12.49
C GLU A 105 -7.40 11.92 11.74
N TRP A 106 -6.13 12.16 12.04
CA TRP A 106 -5.33 13.14 11.30
C TRP A 106 -5.23 12.81 9.80
N PHE A 107 -5.04 11.54 9.44
CA PHE A 107 -4.99 11.11 8.05
C PHE A 107 -6.35 11.39 7.36
N LYS A 108 -7.46 11.08 8.03
CA LYS A 108 -8.80 11.34 7.54
C LYS A 108 -9.05 12.82 7.28
N GLU A 109 -8.69 13.68 8.23
CA GLU A 109 -8.85 15.13 8.09
C GLU A 109 -7.99 15.69 6.94
N LYS A 110 -6.75 15.21 6.82
CA LYS A 110 -5.78 15.77 5.86
C LYS A 110 -5.94 15.20 4.44
N TYR A 111 -6.16 13.90 4.32
CA TYR A 111 -6.11 13.14 3.07
C TYR A 111 -7.43 12.48 2.68
N GLY A 112 -8.51 12.65 3.46
CA GLY A 112 -9.83 12.11 3.10
C GLY A 112 -10.36 12.61 1.75
N TYR A 113 -9.86 13.73 1.23
CA TYR A 113 -10.22 14.20 -0.11
C TYR A 113 -9.84 13.22 -1.23
N LEU A 114 -8.81 12.37 -1.00
CA LEU A 114 -8.34 11.38 -1.97
C LEU A 114 -9.42 10.35 -2.33
N GLU A 115 -10.45 10.15 -1.48
CA GLU A 115 -11.57 9.26 -1.79
C GLU A 115 -12.36 9.69 -3.04
N ASN A 116 -12.27 10.96 -3.43
CA ASN A 116 -12.95 11.48 -4.61
C ASN A 116 -12.08 11.41 -5.88
N GLU A 117 -10.86 10.88 -5.77
CA GLU A 117 -9.94 10.72 -6.89
C GLU A 117 -9.94 9.26 -7.37
N ASP A 118 -10.24 9.04 -8.66
CA ASP A 118 -10.31 7.69 -9.27
C ASP A 118 -9.03 6.84 -9.09
N LYS A 119 -7.91 7.50 -8.81
CA LYS A 119 -6.61 6.87 -8.57
C LYS A 119 -6.53 6.15 -7.22
N TYR A 120 -7.25 6.62 -6.20
CA TYR A 120 -7.07 6.16 -4.82
C TYR A 120 -8.25 5.33 -4.33
N ASP A 121 -7.95 4.13 -3.85
CA ASP A 121 -8.90 3.30 -3.10
C ASP A 121 -8.53 3.40 -1.61
N ILE A 122 -9.27 4.17 -0.80
CA ILE A 122 -9.10 4.20 0.66
C ILE A 122 -10.02 3.17 1.31
N LEU A 123 -9.44 2.24 2.07
CA LEU A 123 -10.18 1.21 2.82
C LEU A 123 -10.05 1.49 4.31
N TRP A 124 -11.12 2.00 4.92
CA TRP A 124 -11.23 2.25 6.36
C TRP A 124 -11.37 0.96 7.15
N ASN A 125 -12.02 -0.04 6.56
CA ASN A 125 -12.10 -1.39 7.10
C ASN A 125 -11.52 -2.40 6.10
N ASN A 126 -11.01 -3.52 6.62
CA ASN A 126 -10.52 -4.63 5.81
C ASN A 126 -11.60 -5.27 4.90
N THR A 127 -12.88 -4.99 5.15
CA THR A 127 -14.04 -5.51 4.40
C THR A 127 -14.65 -4.52 3.41
N ASP A 128 -14.07 -3.35 3.18
CA ASP A 128 -14.69 -2.28 2.38
C ASP A 128 -14.91 -2.66 0.89
N PHE A 129 -14.16 -3.65 0.39
CA PHE A 129 -14.43 -4.24 -0.94
C PHE A 129 -15.57 -5.27 -0.95
N GLY A 130 -16.28 -5.47 0.16
CA GLY A 130 -17.37 -6.44 0.29
C GLY A 130 -16.91 -7.90 0.37
N VAL A 131 -15.62 -8.13 0.64
CA VAL A 131 -15.00 -9.45 0.79
C VAL A 131 -14.17 -9.49 2.07
N GLY A 132 -14.10 -10.65 2.72
CA GLY A 132 -13.41 -10.83 4.01
C GLY A 132 -14.37 -11.13 5.16
N SER A 133 -13.84 -11.12 6.39
CA SER A 133 -14.62 -11.26 7.62
C SER A 133 -14.13 -10.26 8.66
N GLU A 134 -15.04 -9.89 9.56
CA GLU A 134 -14.73 -9.15 10.80
C GLU A 134 -13.89 -10.00 11.77
#